data_AF-A0A432G8J6-F1
#
_entry.id   AF-A0A432G8J6-F1
#
_cell.length_a   1.000
_cell.length_b   1.000
_cell.length_c   1.000
_cell.angle_alpha   90.00
_cell.angle_beta   90.00
_cell.angle_gamma   90.00
#
_symmetry.space_group_name_H-M   'P 1'
#
loop_
_entity.id
_entity.type
_entity.pdbx_description
1 polymer ?
#
loop_
_entity_poly.entity_id
_entity_poly.type
_entity_poly.pdbx_seq_one_letter_code
_entity_poly.pdbx_strand_id
1 'polypeptide(L)'
;MVLWNSFELFDQLHIMQLLDGFVQTRDNFQHLSVIFIDDYLGRVSIESLPQWLEKRESVSKKQLVLGQLGWKAFTAQTPELMFELAQQDTSVLPFLQSGLLRLFEEFPAEGCGLTRTEHCILDKVRGGVSQLVCLFSAVQAEEPVHFMGDWSFWKRVRGLVEAPQPLLEVEGDVTFYEPPKTPFPDQVFRKFEVGLTGLGIEVLDNVVDWHAHNPRTFWIGGIHLHPGNDWRWNAERGKFIINELRPL
;
A
#
# COMPACT_ATOMS: atom_id res chain seq x y z
N MET A 1 0.98 -12.81 -25.93
CA MET A 1 1.06 -12.90 -24.46
C MET A 1 -0.24 -12.35 -23.88
N VAL A 2 -0.75 -12.89 -22.77
CA VAL A 2 -1.96 -12.39 -22.12
C VAL A 2 -1.62 -11.90 -20.72
N LEU A 3 -1.87 -10.62 -20.44
CA LEU A 3 -1.76 -10.00 -19.13
C LEU A 3 -3.06 -10.21 -18.37
N TRP A 4 -2.97 -10.75 -17.15
CA TRP A 4 -4.09 -10.89 -16.24
C TRP A 4 -3.94 -9.82 -15.17
N ASN A 5 -4.97 -8.99 -14.99
CA ASN A 5 -4.91 -7.82 -14.12
C ASN A 5 -6.13 -7.80 -13.20
N SER A 6 -5.90 -8.01 -11.90
CA SER A 6 -6.89 -7.84 -10.83
C SER A 6 -6.98 -6.39 -10.37
N PHE A 7 -7.97 -6.06 -9.54
CA PHE A 7 -8.13 -4.73 -8.95
C PHE A 7 -7.04 -4.33 -7.95
N GLU A 8 -6.10 -5.22 -7.61
CA GLU A 8 -5.12 -4.99 -6.54
C GLU A 8 -4.09 -3.96 -6.99
N LEU A 9 -3.64 -3.09 -6.08
CA LEU A 9 -2.63 -2.07 -6.39
C LEU A 9 -1.39 -2.69 -7.03
N PHE A 10 -0.94 -3.84 -6.52
CA PHE A 10 0.21 -4.57 -7.06
C PHE A 10 0.06 -4.87 -8.56
N ASP A 11 -1.12 -5.32 -8.96
CA ASP A 11 -1.44 -5.60 -10.37
C ASP A 11 -1.49 -4.31 -11.19
N GLN A 12 -1.97 -3.21 -10.62
CA GLN A 12 -1.95 -1.90 -11.27
C GLN A 12 -0.52 -1.37 -11.49
N LEU A 13 0.36 -1.51 -10.50
CA LEU A 13 1.78 -1.14 -10.63
C LEU A 13 2.47 -1.98 -11.70
N HIS A 14 2.20 -3.28 -11.73
CA HIS A 14 2.77 -4.19 -12.72
C HIS A 14 2.29 -3.92 -14.14
N ILE A 15 0.99 -3.71 -14.36
CA ILE A 15 0.50 -3.45 -15.72
C ILE A 15 1.07 -2.15 -16.26
N MET A 16 1.20 -1.09 -15.44
CA MET A 16 1.87 0.15 -15.86
C MET A 16 3.32 -0.11 -16.27
N GLN A 17 4.10 -0.81 -15.43
CA GLN A 17 5.49 -1.14 -15.72
C GLN A 17 5.66 -1.96 -17.01
N LEU A 18 4.82 -2.98 -17.20
CA LEU A 18 4.86 -3.84 -18.38
C LEU A 18 4.51 -3.06 -19.64
N LEU A 19 3.46 -2.25 -19.61
CA LEU A 19 3.04 -1.44 -20.75
C LEU A 19 4.10 -0.39 -21.11
N ASP A 20 4.77 0.23 -20.12
CA ASP A 20 5.93 1.09 -20.40
C ASP A 20 7.06 0.31 -21.08
N GLY A 21 7.44 -0.84 -20.51
CA GLY A 21 8.49 -1.70 -21.06
C GLY A 21 8.25 -2.10 -22.52
N PHE A 22 7.03 -2.50 -22.87
CA PHE A 22 6.68 -2.89 -24.25
C PHE A 22 6.82 -1.75 -25.26
N VAL A 23 6.57 -0.51 -24.86
CA VAL A 23 6.78 0.63 -25.75
C VAL A 23 8.28 0.90 -25.94
N GLN A 24 9.09 0.75 -24.89
CA GLN A 24 10.53 0.99 -24.94
C GLN A 24 11.27 -0.03 -25.82
N THR A 25 10.87 -1.30 -25.81
CA THR A 25 11.53 -2.36 -26.60
C THR A 25 11.18 -2.32 -28.09
N ARG A 26 10.23 -1.45 -28.51
CA ARG A 26 9.63 -1.44 -29.86
C ARG A 26 9.06 -2.80 -30.28
N ASP A 27 8.77 -3.67 -29.30
CA ASP A 27 8.13 -4.95 -29.56
C ASP A 27 6.73 -4.73 -30.13
N ASN A 28 6.30 -5.67 -30.97
CA ASN A 28 4.99 -5.59 -31.58
C ASN A 28 3.90 -5.91 -30.55
N PHE A 29 3.43 -4.89 -29.81
CA PHE A 29 2.33 -4.98 -28.86
C PHE A 29 1.02 -5.49 -29.49
N GLN A 30 0.96 -5.63 -30.82
CA GLN A 30 -0.15 -6.25 -31.56
C GLN A 30 -0.48 -7.68 -31.12
N HIS A 31 0.45 -8.38 -30.46
CA HIS A 31 0.22 -9.73 -29.90
C HIS A 31 0.01 -9.72 -28.38
N LEU A 32 -0.11 -8.54 -27.77
CA LEU A 32 -0.40 -8.36 -26.36
C LEU A 32 -1.92 -8.29 -26.17
N SER A 33 -2.43 -9.12 -25.29
CA SER A 33 -3.81 -9.06 -24.84
C SER A 33 -3.86 -8.85 -23.32
N VAL A 34 -4.96 -8.30 -22.83
CA VAL A 34 -5.22 -8.09 -21.41
C VAL A 34 -6.58 -8.64 -21.03
N ILE A 35 -6.70 -9.14 -19.80
CA ILE A 35 -7.95 -9.49 -19.14
C ILE A 35 -7.99 -8.68 -17.85
N PHE A 36 -9.05 -7.89 -17.67
CA PHE A 36 -9.36 -7.25 -16.40
C PHE A 36 -10.32 -8.11 -15.61
N ILE A 37 -9.97 -8.37 -14.34
CA ILE A 37 -10.74 -9.22 -13.43
C ILE A 37 -11.09 -8.39 -12.21
N ASP A 38 -12.38 -8.25 -11.96
CA ASP A 38 -12.96 -7.60 -10.80
C ASP A 38 -13.08 -8.56 -9.59
N ASP A 39 -12.12 -9.46 -9.46
CA ASP A 39 -11.99 -10.46 -8.40
C ASP A 39 -10.50 -10.82 -8.19
N TYR A 40 -10.20 -11.52 -7.10
CA TYR A 40 -8.86 -12.01 -6.79
C TYR A 40 -8.48 -13.16 -7.71
N LEU A 41 -7.35 -13.04 -8.41
CA LEU A 41 -6.83 -14.09 -9.30
C LEU A 41 -6.71 -15.45 -8.60
N GLY A 42 -6.27 -15.47 -7.34
CA GLY A 42 -6.14 -16.70 -6.55
C GLY A 42 -7.47 -17.37 -6.16
N ARG A 43 -8.61 -16.71 -6.40
CA ARG A 43 -9.96 -17.23 -6.12
C ARG A 43 -10.69 -17.69 -7.39
N VAL A 44 -10.15 -17.36 -8.56
CA VAL A 44 -10.70 -17.79 -9.84
C VAL A 44 -10.55 -19.31 -9.98
N SER A 45 -11.66 -20.02 -10.13
CA SER A 45 -11.63 -21.48 -10.27
C SER A 45 -11.04 -21.88 -11.62
N ILE A 46 -10.34 -23.03 -11.67
CA ILE A 46 -9.70 -23.53 -12.90
C ILE A 46 -10.74 -23.74 -14.00
N GLU A 47 -11.94 -24.17 -13.63
CA GLU A 47 -13.07 -24.43 -14.54
C GLU A 47 -13.58 -23.16 -15.22
N SER A 48 -13.39 -21.99 -14.58
CA SER A 48 -13.78 -20.69 -15.14
C SER A 48 -12.71 -20.06 -16.04
N LEU A 49 -11.47 -20.59 -16.06
CA LEU A 49 -10.37 -20.03 -16.85
C LEU A 49 -10.66 -19.89 -18.35
N PRO A 50 -11.31 -20.86 -19.03
CA PRO A 50 -11.66 -20.69 -20.44
C PRO A 50 -12.58 -19.49 -20.68
N GLN A 51 -13.55 -19.26 -19.79
CA GLN A 51 -14.49 -18.13 -19.88
C GLN A 51 -13.77 -16.79 -19.69
N TRP A 52 -12.80 -16.72 -18.77
CA TRP A 52 -11.97 -15.53 -18.59
C TRP A 52 -11.05 -15.29 -19.79
N LEU A 53 -10.47 -16.34 -20.38
CA LEU A 53 -9.66 -16.23 -21.59
C LEU A 53 -10.45 -15.68 -22.78
N GLU A 54 -11.74 -15.98 -22.88
CA GLU A 54 -12.62 -15.42 -23.92
C GLU A 54 -12.83 -13.91 -23.76
N LYS A 55 -12.75 -13.37 -22.54
CA LYS A 55 -12.85 -11.93 -22.27
C LYS A 55 -11.58 -11.14 -22.59
N ARG A 56 -10.49 -11.80 -23.03
CA ARG A 56 -9.25 -11.10 -23.38
C ARG A 56 -9.48 -10.12 -24.53
N GLU A 57 -8.95 -8.93 -24.38
CA GLU A 57 -8.96 -7.91 -25.43
C GLU A 57 -7.53 -7.59 -25.88
N SER A 58 -7.38 -7.13 -27.11
CA SER A 58 -6.07 -6.64 -27.59
C SER A 58 -5.72 -5.35 -26.86
N VAL A 59 -4.48 -5.23 -26.38
CA VAL A 59 -4.04 -4.01 -25.72
C VAL A 59 -4.11 -2.83 -26.70
N SER A 60 -4.86 -1.80 -26.31
CA SER A 60 -5.08 -0.61 -27.11
C SER A 60 -3.91 0.39 -26.98
N LYS A 61 -3.80 1.29 -27.96
CA LYS A 61 -2.83 2.41 -27.88
C LYS A 61 -3.10 3.31 -26.68
N LYS A 62 -4.36 3.48 -26.27
CA LYS A 62 -4.73 4.27 -25.09
C LYS A 62 -4.21 3.62 -23.80
N GLN A 63 -4.34 2.30 -23.66
CA GLN A 63 -3.77 1.56 -22.54
C GLN A 63 -2.25 1.70 -22.49
N LEU A 64 -1.54 1.57 -23.61
CA LEU A 64 -0.09 1.76 -23.66
C LEU A 64 0.33 3.16 -23.19
N VAL A 65 -0.30 4.20 -23.73
CA VAL A 65 -0.01 5.59 -23.33
C VAL A 65 -0.29 5.79 -21.85
N LEU A 66 -1.42 5.28 -21.34
CA LEU A 66 -1.76 5.41 -19.92
C LEU A 66 -0.77 4.64 -19.03
N GLY A 67 -0.34 3.45 -19.44
CA GLY A 67 0.68 2.66 -18.73
C GLY A 67 2.03 3.39 -18.64
N GLN A 68 2.47 4.01 -19.74
CA GLN A 68 3.69 4.84 -19.76
C GLN A 68 3.59 6.05 -18.84
N LEU A 69 2.50 6.80 -18.93
CA LEU A 69 2.25 7.95 -18.06
C LEU A 69 2.22 7.53 -16.59
N GLY A 70 1.53 6.43 -16.30
CA GLY A 70 1.44 5.82 -14.97
C GLY A 70 2.78 5.39 -14.41
N TRP A 71 3.58 4.65 -15.16
CA TRP A 71 4.90 4.21 -14.71
C TRP A 71 5.86 5.39 -14.50
N LYS A 72 5.85 6.36 -15.42
CA LYS A 72 6.64 7.60 -15.27
C LYS A 72 6.21 8.40 -14.04
N ALA A 73 4.90 8.49 -13.77
CA ALA A 73 4.36 9.19 -12.61
C ALA A 73 4.73 8.49 -11.30
N PHE A 74 4.58 7.17 -11.23
CA PHE A 74 4.93 6.38 -10.04
C PHE A 74 6.43 6.41 -9.72
N THR A 75 7.28 6.50 -10.75
CA THR A 75 8.75 6.56 -10.59
C THR A 75 9.31 7.99 -10.52
N ALA A 76 8.43 9.01 -10.52
CA ALA A 76 8.84 10.40 -10.31
C ALA A 76 9.33 10.63 -8.87
N GLN A 77 10.08 11.72 -8.67
CA GLN A 77 10.64 12.07 -7.36
C GLN A 77 9.62 12.73 -6.42
N THR A 78 8.47 13.13 -6.94
CA THR A 78 7.44 13.86 -6.21
C THR A 78 6.04 13.34 -6.63
N PRO A 79 5.02 13.40 -5.75
CA PRO A 79 3.71 12.78 -5.98
C PRO A 79 2.82 13.48 -7.02
N GLU A 80 3.19 14.67 -7.48
CA GLU A 80 2.37 15.56 -8.31
C GLU A 80 1.91 14.88 -9.60
N LEU A 81 2.81 14.21 -10.33
CA LEU A 81 2.44 13.53 -11.57
C LEU A 81 1.44 12.39 -11.32
N MET A 82 1.61 11.67 -10.21
CA MET A 82 0.71 10.58 -9.83
C MET A 82 -0.65 11.13 -9.40
N PHE A 83 -0.66 12.26 -8.69
CA PHE A 83 -1.87 12.97 -8.29
C PHE A 83 -2.62 13.52 -9.51
N GLU A 84 -1.94 14.18 -10.44
CA GLU A 84 -2.52 14.69 -11.69
C GLU A 84 -3.13 13.54 -12.52
N LEU A 85 -2.42 12.42 -12.63
CA LEU A 85 -2.90 11.24 -13.35
C LEU A 85 -4.20 10.69 -12.75
N ALA A 86 -4.28 10.63 -11.42
CA ALA A 86 -5.48 10.16 -10.73
C ALA A 86 -6.71 11.08 -10.93
N GLN A 87 -6.52 12.31 -11.41
CA GLN A 87 -7.61 13.22 -11.79
C GLN A 87 -8.04 13.09 -13.26
N GLN A 88 -7.30 12.33 -14.08
CA GLN A 88 -7.63 12.10 -15.49
C GLN A 88 -8.57 10.91 -15.66
N ASP A 89 -9.09 10.73 -16.89
CA ASP A 89 -9.80 9.52 -17.27
C ASP A 89 -8.83 8.34 -17.40
N THR A 90 -8.85 7.44 -16.42
CA THR A 90 -8.07 6.20 -16.43
C THR A 90 -8.89 4.98 -16.85
N SER A 91 -10.11 5.13 -17.37
CA SER A 91 -11.08 4.03 -17.57
C SER A 91 -10.58 2.86 -18.42
N VAL A 92 -9.61 3.08 -19.29
CA VAL A 92 -8.99 2.02 -20.11
C VAL A 92 -8.08 1.07 -19.29
N LEU A 93 -7.69 1.48 -18.08
CA LEU A 93 -7.10 0.67 -17.01
C LEU A 93 -8.03 0.79 -15.78
N PRO A 94 -9.11 0.02 -15.72
CA PRO A 94 -10.30 0.33 -14.91
C PRO A 94 -10.05 0.43 -13.40
N PHE A 95 -9.02 -0.23 -12.88
CA PHE A 95 -8.70 -0.24 -11.45
C PHE A 95 -7.54 0.70 -11.07
N LEU A 96 -6.97 1.41 -12.04
CA LEU A 96 -5.79 2.24 -11.81
C LEU A 96 -6.08 3.37 -10.82
N GLN A 97 -7.14 4.15 -11.05
CA GLN A 97 -7.46 5.30 -10.21
C GLN A 97 -7.71 4.88 -8.75
N SER A 98 -8.51 3.84 -8.51
CA SER A 98 -8.78 3.36 -7.15
C SER A 98 -7.51 2.85 -6.46
N GLY A 99 -6.64 2.14 -7.20
CA GLY A 99 -5.32 1.73 -6.71
C GLY A 99 -4.46 2.92 -6.30
N LEU A 100 -4.36 3.96 -7.15
CA LEU A 100 -3.58 5.17 -6.84
C LEU A 100 -4.15 5.94 -5.65
N LEU A 101 -5.46 6.11 -5.56
CA LEU A 101 -6.09 6.81 -4.44
C LEU A 101 -5.79 6.09 -3.11
N ARG A 102 -5.88 4.75 -3.09
CA ARG A 102 -5.51 3.98 -1.91
C ARG A 102 -4.00 4.08 -1.61
N LEU A 103 -3.14 4.13 -2.63
CA LEU A 103 -1.69 4.35 -2.44
C LEU A 103 -1.39 5.72 -1.82
N PHE A 104 -2.15 6.77 -2.15
CA PHE A 104 -1.95 8.09 -1.56
C PHE A 104 -2.13 8.07 -0.04
N GLU A 105 -3.00 7.21 0.46
CA GLU A 105 -3.22 7.00 1.89
C GLU A 105 -2.05 6.27 2.58
N GLU A 106 -1.04 5.78 1.83
CA GLU A 106 0.22 5.28 2.40
C GLU A 106 1.30 6.34 2.58
N PHE A 107 1.06 7.58 2.13
CA PHE A 107 1.85 8.71 2.58
C PHE A 107 1.48 9.06 4.03
N PRO A 108 2.39 9.65 4.81
CA PRO A 108 2.06 10.14 6.14
C PRO A 108 0.84 11.07 6.10
N ALA A 109 -0.11 10.87 7.01
CA ALA A 109 -1.26 11.75 7.12
C ALA A 109 -0.84 13.14 7.65
N GLU A 110 -1.52 14.19 7.18
CA GLU A 110 -1.46 15.50 7.85
C GLU A 110 -1.96 15.38 9.30
N GLY A 111 -1.20 15.91 10.27
CA GLY A 111 -1.49 15.75 11.70
C GLY A 111 -0.65 14.65 12.35
N CYS A 112 -1.15 13.42 12.38
CA CYS A 112 -0.49 12.32 13.11
C CYS A 112 0.75 11.71 12.44
N GLY A 113 0.94 11.87 11.12
CA GLY A 113 2.08 11.30 10.40
C GLY A 113 2.03 9.77 10.21
N LEU A 114 0.91 9.13 10.53
CA LEU A 114 0.67 7.70 10.25
C LEU A 114 0.26 7.49 8.80
N THR A 115 0.60 6.33 8.22
CA THR A 115 -0.10 5.85 7.02
C THR A 115 -1.49 5.31 7.38
N ARG A 116 -2.38 5.14 6.41
CA ARG A 116 -3.71 4.52 6.66
C ARG A 116 -3.59 3.13 7.25
N THR A 117 -2.67 2.29 6.76
CA THR A 117 -2.45 0.97 7.37
C THR A 117 -1.97 1.08 8.82
N GLU A 118 -1.03 1.97 9.12
CA GLU A 118 -0.53 2.17 10.48
C GLU A 118 -1.64 2.67 11.42
N HIS A 119 -2.44 3.65 10.97
CA HIS A 119 -3.60 4.14 11.69
C HIS A 119 -4.63 3.04 11.95
N CYS A 120 -4.95 2.22 10.95
CA CYS A 120 -5.88 1.11 11.10
C CYS A 120 -5.35 0.07 12.11
N ILE A 121 -4.05 -0.24 12.10
CA ILE A 121 -3.44 -1.13 13.08
C ILE A 121 -3.68 -0.59 14.50
N LEU A 122 -3.31 0.66 14.78
CA LEU A 122 -3.47 1.24 16.11
C LEU A 122 -4.94 1.32 16.54
N ASP A 123 -5.85 1.64 15.61
CA ASP A 123 -7.29 1.71 15.88
C ASP A 123 -7.88 0.32 16.20
N LYS A 124 -7.44 -0.75 15.51
CA LYS A 124 -7.83 -2.12 15.85
C LYS A 124 -7.33 -2.56 17.23
N VAL A 125 -6.10 -2.18 17.60
CA VAL A 125 -5.58 -2.44 18.95
C VAL A 125 -6.39 -1.67 19.99
N ARG A 126 -6.67 -0.38 19.76
CA ARG A 126 -7.55 0.44 20.61
C ARG A 126 -8.94 -0.18 20.77
N GLY A 127 -9.48 -0.75 19.70
CA GLY A 127 -10.76 -1.45 19.66
C GLY A 127 -10.76 -2.83 20.32
N GLY A 128 -9.62 -3.29 20.87
CA GLY A 128 -9.52 -4.52 21.65
C GLY A 128 -8.95 -5.72 20.89
N VAL A 129 -8.45 -5.56 19.65
CA VAL A 129 -7.71 -6.62 18.96
C VAL A 129 -6.27 -6.66 19.49
N SER A 130 -6.06 -7.31 20.63
CA SER A 130 -4.74 -7.41 21.27
C SER A 130 -3.88 -8.51 20.67
N GLN A 131 -4.46 -9.63 20.21
CA GLN A 131 -3.70 -10.73 19.64
C GLN A 131 -3.09 -10.37 18.29
N LEU A 132 -1.76 -10.36 18.22
CA LEU A 132 -1.00 -9.91 17.06
C LEU A 132 -1.37 -10.67 15.78
N VAL A 133 -1.56 -11.99 15.88
CA VAL A 133 -1.96 -12.85 14.75
C VAL A 133 -3.34 -12.50 14.18
N CYS A 134 -4.23 -11.91 15.00
CA CYS A 134 -5.57 -11.50 14.58
C CYS A 134 -5.58 -10.13 13.90
N LEU A 135 -4.55 -9.30 14.11
CA LEU A 135 -4.50 -7.94 13.56
C LEU A 135 -4.49 -7.91 12.04
N PHE A 136 -3.76 -8.82 11.37
CA PHE A 136 -3.70 -8.84 9.91
C PHE A 136 -5.09 -9.01 9.30
N SER A 137 -5.85 -10.00 9.76
CA SER A 137 -7.22 -10.24 9.29
C SER A 137 -8.15 -9.08 9.64
N ALA A 138 -8.01 -8.50 10.84
CA ALA A 138 -8.84 -7.38 11.29
C ALA A 138 -8.60 -6.11 10.46
N VAL A 139 -7.35 -5.81 10.11
CA VAL A 139 -6.99 -4.66 9.25
C VAL A 139 -7.36 -4.93 7.80
N GLN A 140 -7.13 -6.15 7.30
CA GLN A 140 -7.50 -6.53 5.93
C GLN A 140 -9.02 -6.47 5.70
N ALA A 141 -9.83 -6.70 6.73
CA ALA A 141 -11.28 -6.55 6.66
C ALA A 141 -11.76 -5.10 6.45
N GLU A 142 -10.92 -4.09 6.74
CA GLU A 142 -11.20 -2.67 6.50
C GLU A 142 -10.77 -2.22 5.09
N GLU A 143 -10.16 -3.10 4.31
CA GLU A 143 -9.74 -2.81 2.94
C GLU A 143 -10.85 -3.20 1.97
N PRO A 144 -11.35 -2.27 1.12
CA PRO A 144 -12.28 -2.63 0.05
C PRO A 144 -11.69 -3.66 -0.92
N VAL A 145 -10.37 -3.59 -1.12
CA VAL A 145 -9.54 -4.49 -1.92
C VAL A 145 -8.29 -4.76 -1.11
N HIS A 146 -7.87 -6.02 -0.97
CA HIS A 146 -6.65 -6.35 -0.23
C HIS A 146 -5.47 -5.51 -0.71
N PHE A 147 -4.87 -4.77 0.22
CA PHE A 147 -3.83 -3.80 -0.11
C PHE A 147 -2.42 -4.39 -0.05
N MET A 148 -2.15 -5.24 0.95
CA MET A 148 -0.83 -5.83 1.17
C MET A 148 -0.93 -7.25 1.73
N GLY A 149 0.15 -8.01 1.55
CA GLY A 149 0.30 -9.32 2.16
C GLY A 149 0.71 -9.26 3.62
N ASP A 150 0.66 -10.42 4.27
CA ASP A 150 1.02 -10.61 5.68
C ASP A 150 2.47 -10.17 5.98
N TRP A 151 3.43 -10.49 5.11
CA TRP A 151 4.84 -10.15 5.34
C TRP A 151 5.09 -8.63 5.36
N SER A 152 4.50 -7.91 4.40
CA SER A 152 4.52 -6.44 4.38
C SER A 152 3.81 -5.84 5.60
N PHE A 153 2.72 -6.48 6.03
CA PHE A 153 1.99 -6.08 7.23
C PHE A 153 2.84 -6.25 8.50
N TRP A 154 3.51 -7.39 8.69
CA TRP A 154 4.37 -7.60 9.86
C TRP A 154 5.57 -6.67 9.90
N LYS A 155 6.11 -6.25 8.75
CA LYS A 155 7.10 -5.17 8.67
C LYS A 155 6.58 -3.83 9.17
N ARG A 156 5.31 -3.50 8.88
CA ARG A 156 4.66 -2.28 9.41
C ARG A 156 4.53 -2.37 10.92
N VAL A 157 4.04 -3.50 11.43
CA VAL A 157 3.92 -3.74 12.87
C VAL A 157 5.27 -3.65 13.57
N ARG A 158 6.33 -4.24 13.01
CA ARG A 158 7.70 -4.11 13.53
C ARG A 158 8.07 -2.64 13.70
N GLY A 159 7.82 -1.81 12.68
CA GLY A 159 8.11 -0.38 12.73
C GLY A 159 7.36 0.37 13.83
N LEU A 160 6.18 -0.10 14.24
CA LEU A 160 5.40 0.48 15.34
C LEU A 160 5.90 0.03 16.72
N VAL A 161 6.50 -1.16 16.82
CA VAL A 161 7.00 -1.77 18.06
C VAL A 161 8.47 -1.42 18.34
N GLU A 162 9.31 -1.38 17.31
CA GLU A 162 10.77 -1.22 17.44
C GLU A 162 11.26 0.22 17.19
N ALA A 163 10.35 1.17 16.97
CA ALA A 163 10.73 2.58 16.86
C ALA A 163 11.37 3.09 18.18
N PRO A 164 12.31 4.06 18.12
CA PRO A 164 12.92 4.64 19.32
C PRO A 164 11.92 5.08 20.40
N GLN A 165 10.81 5.68 19.97
CA GLN A 165 9.62 5.87 20.79
C GLN A 165 8.46 5.08 20.17
N PRO A 166 8.18 3.85 20.66
CA PRO A 166 7.24 2.95 20.02
C PRO A 166 5.79 3.39 20.22
N LEU A 167 4.92 3.04 19.26
CA LEU A 167 3.48 3.27 19.32
C LEU A 167 2.72 2.02 19.81
N LEU A 168 3.33 0.85 19.65
CA LEU A 168 2.85 -0.42 20.17
C LEU A 168 3.87 -1.03 21.11
N GLU A 169 3.39 -1.66 22.17
CA GLU A 169 4.19 -2.50 23.05
C GLU A 169 3.71 -3.94 22.98
N VAL A 170 4.66 -4.89 23.03
CA VAL A 170 4.34 -6.33 23.12
C VAL A 170 4.25 -6.67 24.60
N GLU A 171 3.19 -7.35 25.01
CA GLU A 171 3.04 -7.79 26.39
C GLU A 171 4.02 -8.93 26.73
N GLY A 172 4.61 -8.83 27.93
CA GLY A 172 5.57 -9.81 28.44
C GLY A 172 7.02 -9.49 28.06
N ASP A 173 7.94 -10.30 28.59
CA ASP A 173 9.39 -10.14 28.38
C ASP A 173 9.86 -10.90 27.14
N VAL A 174 9.20 -10.65 25.99
CA VAL A 174 9.51 -11.29 24.71
C VAL A 174 9.83 -10.24 23.66
N THR A 175 11.00 -10.36 23.05
CA THR A 175 11.38 -9.52 21.91
C THR A 175 10.48 -9.82 20.71
N PHE A 176 9.91 -8.78 20.11
CA PHE A 176 9.14 -8.90 18.88
C PHE A 176 9.95 -9.58 17.78
N TYR A 177 9.30 -10.43 16.98
CA TYR A 177 9.87 -10.97 15.76
C TYR A 177 8.74 -11.24 14.74
N GLU A 178 9.08 -11.21 13.44
CA GLU A 178 8.17 -11.61 12.37
C GLU A 178 8.02 -13.13 12.35
N PRO A 179 6.83 -13.69 12.06
CA PRO A 179 6.62 -15.13 12.12
C PRO A 179 7.59 -15.86 11.16
N PRO A 180 8.34 -16.88 11.62
CA PRO A 180 9.29 -17.58 10.77
C PRO A 180 8.58 -18.34 9.64
N LYS A 181 9.26 -18.49 8.50
CA LYS A 181 8.79 -19.38 7.42
C LYS A 181 8.72 -20.84 7.87
N THR A 182 9.64 -21.25 8.75
CA THR A 182 9.76 -22.62 9.28
C THR A 182 10.32 -22.59 10.71
N PRO A 183 9.72 -23.30 11.69
CA PRO A 183 8.43 -24.02 11.60
C PRO A 183 7.24 -23.05 11.58
N PHE A 184 6.19 -23.39 10.82
CA PHE A 184 4.91 -22.66 10.81
C PHE A 184 3.75 -23.64 11.03
N PRO A 185 2.74 -23.31 11.86
CA PRO A 185 2.59 -22.06 12.59
C PRO A 185 3.49 -21.96 13.82
N ASP A 186 4.00 -20.75 14.08
CA ASP A 186 4.72 -20.43 15.30
C ASP A 186 3.74 -20.26 16.48
N GLN A 187 3.85 -21.13 17.49
CA GLN A 187 2.97 -21.13 18.67
C GLN A 187 3.24 -19.95 19.62
N VAL A 188 4.45 -19.39 19.61
CA VAL A 188 4.83 -18.25 20.45
C VAL A 188 4.30 -16.98 19.81
N PHE A 189 4.54 -16.78 18.51
CA PHE A 189 4.01 -15.64 17.76
C PHE A 189 2.47 -15.54 17.85
N ARG A 190 1.77 -16.68 17.82
CA ARG A 190 0.31 -16.73 17.97
C ARG A 190 -0.23 -16.22 19.30
N LYS A 191 0.62 -16.15 20.33
CA LYS A 191 0.27 -15.69 21.68
C LYS A 191 0.76 -14.27 21.95
N PHE A 192 1.40 -13.61 20.98
CA PHE A 192 1.81 -12.23 21.16
C PHE A 192 0.56 -11.35 21.30
N GLU A 193 0.52 -10.62 22.40
CA GLU A 193 -0.46 -9.59 22.65
C GLU A 193 0.24 -8.24 22.55
N VAL A 194 -0.46 -7.26 21.97
CA VAL A 194 0.04 -5.90 21.81
C VAL A 194 -0.93 -4.89 22.41
N GLY A 195 -0.37 -3.85 23.00
CA GLY A 195 -1.08 -2.69 23.53
C GLY A 195 -0.60 -1.40 22.87
N LEU A 196 -1.40 -0.33 22.99
CA LEU A 196 -0.95 1.01 22.63
C LEU A 196 -0.07 1.58 23.74
N THR A 197 1.04 2.20 23.36
CA THR A 197 1.81 3.05 24.29
C THR A 197 1.08 4.38 24.51
N GLY A 198 1.53 5.16 25.50
CA GLY A 198 1.03 6.54 25.69
C GLY A 198 1.20 7.39 24.43
N LEU A 199 2.36 7.30 23.77
CA LEU A 199 2.60 7.98 22.49
C LEU A 199 1.68 7.44 21.38
N GLY A 200 1.44 6.13 21.34
CA GLY A 200 0.49 5.52 20.39
C GLY A 200 -0.92 6.08 20.51
N ILE A 201 -1.38 6.36 21.74
CA ILE A 201 -2.67 7.00 21.99
C ILE A 201 -2.65 8.46 21.49
N GLU A 202 -1.64 9.24 21.86
CA GLU A 202 -1.52 10.66 21.48
C GLU A 202 -1.42 10.86 19.96
N VAL A 203 -0.65 10.01 19.27
CA VAL A 203 -0.53 10.05 17.81
C VAL A 203 -1.87 9.74 17.15
N LEU A 204 -2.55 8.66 17.60
CA LEU A 204 -3.83 8.24 17.02
C LEU A 204 -4.95 9.27 17.31
N ASP A 205 -4.83 10.05 18.37
CA ASP A 205 -5.74 11.17 18.68
C ASP A 205 -5.38 12.49 17.97
N ASN A 206 -4.40 12.46 17.05
CA ASN A 206 -3.84 13.64 16.36
C ASN A 206 -3.33 14.74 17.32
N VAL A 207 -2.91 14.36 18.54
CA VAL A 207 -2.33 15.30 19.52
C VAL A 207 -0.87 15.59 19.17
N VAL A 208 -0.14 14.56 18.73
CA VAL A 208 1.26 14.66 18.34
C VAL A 208 1.50 14.02 16.98
N ASP A 209 2.46 14.57 16.25
CA ASP A 209 2.94 14.02 15.00
C ASP A 209 4.00 12.96 15.27
N TRP A 210 3.78 11.73 14.81
CA TRP A 210 4.72 10.65 15.04
C TRP A 210 6.13 10.94 14.50
N HIS A 211 6.23 11.64 13.36
CA HIS A 211 7.52 11.91 12.72
C HIS A 211 8.35 12.95 13.48
N ALA A 212 7.75 13.74 14.37
CA ALA A 212 8.49 14.63 15.28
C ALA A 212 9.27 13.85 16.35
N HIS A 213 8.80 12.66 16.71
CA HIS A 213 9.40 11.79 17.72
C HIS A 213 10.27 10.69 17.10
N ASN A 214 9.83 10.19 15.95
CA ASN A 214 10.51 9.16 15.19
C ASN A 214 10.58 9.57 13.72
N PRO A 215 11.55 10.40 13.33
CA PRO A 215 11.77 10.75 11.93
C PRO A 215 12.03 9.49 11.11
N ARG A 216 11.34 9.32 9.98
CA ARG A 216 11.44 8.11 9.14
C ARG A 216 11.89 8.44 7.73
N THR A 217 12.56 7.45 7.14
CA THR A 217 13.00 7.50 5.74
C THR A 217 12.51 6.24 5.03
N PHE A 218 11.72 6.41 3.96
CA PHE A 218 11.19 5.28 3.18
C PHE A 218 10.82 5.72 1.77
N TRP A 219 10.50 4.76 0.91
CA TRP A 219 10.18 5.00 -0.49
C TRP A 219 8.74 4.62 -0.81
N ILE A 220 8.09 5.44 -1.62
CA ILE A 220 6.86 5.09 -2.34
C ILE A 220 7.14 5.32 -3.82
N GLY A 221 7.28 4.25 -4.60
CA GLY A 221 7.73 4.36 -5.98
C GLY A 221 9.08 5.07 -6.09
N GLY A 222 9.15 6.12 -6.91
CA GLY A 222 10.34 6.97 -7.06
C GLY A 222 10.49 8.08 -6.02
N ILE A 223 9.57 8.17 -5.05
CA ILE A 223 9.52 9.25 -4.07
C ILE A 223 10.23 8.81 -2.80
N HIS A 224 11.33 9.49 -2.48
CA HIS A 224 12.09 9.28 -1.24
C HIS A 224 11.54 10.19 -0.14
N LEU A 225 10.76 9.64 0.78
CA LEU A 225 10.24 10.36 1.92
C LEU A 225 11.29 10.37 3.03
N HIS A 226 11.55 11.55 3.59
CA HIS A 226 12.44 11.80 4.71
C HIS A 226 12.12 13.18 5.30
N PRO A 227 12.70 13.61 6.44
CA PRO A 227 12.35 14.89 7.07
C PRO A 227 12.56 16.15 6.21
N GLY A 228 13.34 16.06 5.13
CA GLY A 228 13.55 17.15 4.15
C GLY A 228 12.67 17.04 2.90
N ASN A 229 11.86 15.99 2.79
CA ASN A 229 10.91 15.73 1.72
C ASN A 229 9.67 15.03 2.31
N ASP A 230 8.99 15.74 3.21
CA ASP A 230 7.86 15.24 4.01
C ASP A 230 6.53 15.53 3.29
N TRP A 231 6.31 14.84 2.18
CA TRP A 231 5.03 14.84 1.49
C TRP A 231 3.99 14.09 2.32
N ARG A 232 2.85 14.74 2.53
CA ARG A 232 1.76 14.20 3.32
C ARG A 232 0.45 14.20 2.56
N TRP A 233 -0.39 13.25 2.90
CA TRP A 233 -1.73 13.13 2.36
C TRP A 233 -2.75 13.72 3.33
N ASN A 234 -3.57 14.65 2.85
CA ASN A 234 -4.79 15.06 3.55
C ASN A 234 -5.98 14.35 2.89
N ALA A 235 -6.49 13.33 3.56
CA ALA A 235 -7.63 12.55 3.07
C ALA A 235 -8.93 13.35 3.01
N GLU A 236 -9.19 14.24 3.99
CA GLU A 236 -10.41 15.07 4.02
C GLU A 236 -10.48 16.03 2.83
N ARG A 237 -9.33 16.58 2.43
CA ARG A 237 -9.21 17.55 1.33
C ARG A 237 -8.86 16.88 0.00
N GLY A 238 -8.53 15.59 0.01
CA GLY A 238 -8.12 14.83 -1.17
C GLY A 238 -6.92 15.43 -1.89
N LYS A 239 -5.88 15.84 -1.16
CA LYS A 239 -4.70 16.48 -1.75
C LYS A 239 -3.40 16.19 -1.00
N PHE A 240 -2.29 16.34 -1.71
CA PHE A 240 -0.97 16.39 -1.12
C PHE A 240 -0.65 17.76 -0.53
N ILE A 241 0.12 17.75 0.54
CA ILE A 241 0.81 18.90 1.10
C ILE A 241 2.28 18.55 1.33
N ILE A 242 3.13 19.55 1.43
CA ILE A 242 4.50 19.37 1.93
C ILE A 242 4.55 19.96 3.33
N ASN A 243 4.98 19.15 4.30
CA ASN A 243 5.23 19.65 5.63
C ASN A 243 6.63 20.26 5.66
N GLU A 244 6.72 21.58 5.75
CA GLU A 244 7.99 22.25 5.99
C GLU A 244 8.35 22.07 7.47
N LEU A 245 8.94 20.92 7.82
CA LEU A 245 9.61 20.77 9.10
C LEU A 245 10.72 21.83 9.15
N ARG A 246 10.49 22.92 9.91
CA ARG A 246 11.52 23.93 10.15
C ARG A 246 12.74 23.21 10.75
N PRO A 247 13.95 23.39 10.20
CA PRO A 247 15.14 22.89 10.88
C PRO A 247 15.18 23.48 12.29
N LEU A 248 15.37 22.61 13.29
CA LEU A 248 15.69 23.01 14.66
C LEU A 248 16.98 23.83 14.71
#